data_AF-A0A2E8Y7S7-F1
#
_entry.id   AF-A0A2E8Y7S7-F1
#
_cell.length_a   1.000
_cell.length_b   1.000
_cell.length_c   1.000
_cell.angle_alpha   90.00
_cell.angle_beta   90.00
_cell.angle_gamma   90.00
#
_symmetry.space_group_name_H-M   'P 1'
#
loop_
_entity.id
_entity.type
_entity.pdbx_description
1 polymer ?
#
loop_
_entity_poly.entity_id
_entity_poly.type
_entity_poly.pdbx_seq_one_letter_code
_entity_poly.pdbx_strand_id
1 'polypeptide(L)'
;MTEVFRVAGNNRFETAANIAQAMGLAPVPDSISSCTDPFADDGDATQAFYANSVVEWRDNADQCSLLGATVVLADGVVGADALAASWWTSYWQVPVLLHDGTRRLPTATVNALRRLQVSNIIVLGGESRIPTFVVRSAERLSGAHSQRIAGRDRYETSVLMAKHLGGWFPTGRGDEFRGSTVCLVASGSVEDEVAAWSDALAAGPWCGKASVALQDGGNPTRALLPLNGAAPRLSNLDSRPGHSAVPILLSEAGSERLPESVATFLRNTFQPADLWCSSVAAFASCVNPGFVVAFGEAQHLPDSVISHTASIVSGGVESPYGTGFPQLNQPFLTSLDMSPVFHQSGSGNMKFCLERGGSPASRWLAVGFQGETGVDGSVDLMTDGWYLRDADGSARSGQIGAPGCIQFAPRLQVDPWIKAVGISGRTSDAVGAATRLKDRISMTGSVAVQGISEVSGDDSTLLDETEGEYVGVFLSTRPQTGVIVDGFVSLIDSAGLTLQLESNFQSNRIYPSVFNATWTLNTPRGILYGEAAGEALKQGDYWRLRGRSRVAVGPLNSLEATGGFIADLYVGSLGSGDDSISWQLDAVPTYSQK
;
A
#
# COMPACT_ATOMS: atom_id res chain seq x y z
N MET A 1 -20.22 -30.99 11.83
CA MET A 1 -21.42 -31.43 11.07
C MET A 1 -20.94 -31.88 9.70
N THR A 2 -21.36 -33.07 9.23
CA THR A 2 -20.81 -33.81 8.07
C THR A 2 -21.89 -34.06 6.99
N GLU A 3 -22.76 -33.10 6.73
CA GLU A 3 -23.83 -33.26 5.72
C GLU A 3 -23.62 -32.28 4.57
N VAL A 4 -23.80 -32.79 3.34
CA VAL A 4 -23.69 -32.02 2.10
C VAL A 4 -25.09 -31.83 1.53
N PHE A 5 -25.53 -30.59 1.43
CA PHE A 5 -26.82 -30.23 0.83
C PHE A 5 -26.62 -29.65 -0.57
N ARG A 6 -27.47 -30.06 -1.52
CA ARG A 6 -27.54 -29.46 -2.86
C ARG A 6 -28.82 -28.65 -2.98
N VAL A 7 -28.69 -27.35 -3.23
CA VAL A 7 -29.79 -26.48 -3.66
C VAL A 7 -29.56 -26.11 -5.12
N ALA A 8 -30.37 -26.67 -6.02
CA ALA A 8 -30.25 -26.47 -7.46
C ALA A 8 -31.60 -26.65 -8.16
N GLY A 9 -31.74 -26.08 -9.35
CA GLY A 9 -32.81 -26.33 -10.30
C GLY A 9 -32.27 -26.61 -11.70
N ASN A 10 -33.14 -26.80 -12.68
CA ASN A 10 -32.73 -27.11 -14.06
C ASN A 10 -32.09 -25.91 -14.78
N ASN A 11 -32.28 -24.71 -14.25
CA ASN A 11 -31.67 -23.48 -14.73
C ASN A 11 -31.49 -22.48 -13.58
N ARG A 12 -30.85 -21.33 -13.87
CA ARG A 12 -30.57 -20.29 -12.88
C ARG A 12 -31.83 -19.74 -12.18
N PHE A 13 -32.96 -19.66 -12.87
CA PHE A 13 -34.22 -19.15 -12.31
C PHE A 13 -34.83 -20.13 -11.30
N GLU A 14 -34.79 -21.43 -11.61
CA GLU A 14 -35.25 -22.48 -10.71
C GLU A 14 -34.29 -22.66 -9.53
N THR A 15 -32.97 -22.57 -9.75
CA THR A 15 -31.99 -22.54 -8.66
C THR A 15 -32.25 -21.37 -7.72
N ALA A 16 -32.45 -20.15 -8.24
CA ALA A 16 -32.77 -18.97 -7.43
C ALA A 16 -34.08 -19.15 -6.64
N ALA A 17 -35.12 -19.70 -7.26
CA ALA A 17 -36.38 -20.01 -6.59
C ALA A 17 -36.21 -21.05 -5.46
N ASN A 18 -35.39 -22.09 -5.69
CA ASN A 18 -35.12 -23.12 -4.68
C ASN A 18 -34.27 -22.58 -3.51
N ILE A 19 -33.32 -21.67 -3.78
CA ILE A 19 -32.58 -20.94 -2.74
C ILE A 19 -33.56 -20.10 -1.91
N ALA A 20 -34.45 -19.35 -2.56
CA ALA A 20 -35.44 -18.54 -1.87
C ALA A 20 -36.39 -19.37 -1.00
N GLN A 21 -36.79 -20.55 -1.49
CA GLN A 21 -37.59 -21.48 -0.71
C GLN A 21 -36.84 -22.05 0.50
N ALA A 22 -35.55 -22.36 0.35
CA ALA A 22 -34.72 -22.87 1.44
C ALA A 22 -34.46 -21.81 2.52
N MET A 23 -34.30 -20.54 2.13
CA MET A 23 -34.09 -19.43 3.05
C MET A 23 -35.37 -19.02 3.79
N GLY A 24 -36.52 -19.05 3.11
CA GLY A 24 -37.80 -18.59 3.66
C GLY A 24 -37.87 -17.07 3.84
N LEU A 25 -39.04 -16.58 4.23
CA LEU A 25 -39.31 -15.18 4.51
C LEU A 25 -39.90 -15.01 5.91
N ALA A 26 -39.65 -13.87 6.56
CA ALA A 26 -40.24 -13.51 7.84
C ALA A 26 -40.88 -12.11 7.81
N PRO A 27 -42.01 -11.91 8.50
CA PRO A 27 -42.57 -10.59 8.71
C PRO A 27 -41.71 -9.76 9.67
N VAL A 28 -41.99 -8.47 9.77
CA VAL A 28 -41.43 -7.64 10.86
C VAL A 28 -41.89 -8.23 12.19
N PRO A 29 -41.00 -8.51 13.15
CA PRO A 29 -41.40 -9.03 14.45
C PRO A 29 -42.35 -8.07 15.19
N ASP A 30 -43.41 -8.59 15.82
CA ASP A 30 -44.45 -7.77 16.49
C ASP A 30 -43.89 -6.84 17.59
N SER A 31 -42.73 -7.17 18.17
CA SER A 31 -42.04 -6.36 19.18
C SER A 31 -41.28 -5.16 18.60
N ILE A 32 -41.18 -5.04 17.28
CA ILE A 32 -40.39 -4.02 16.58
C ILE A 32 -41.32 -3.18 15.70
N SER A 33 -41.47 -1.90 16.05
CA SER A 33 -42.35 -0.97 15.34
C SER A 33 -41.63 0.04 14.46
N SER A 34 -40.32 0.19 14.61
CA SER A 34 -39.47 1.15 13.89
C SER A 34 -38.06 0.60 13.72
N CYS A 35 -37.26 1.25 12.89
CA CYS A 35 -35.84 0.94 12.79
C CYS A 35 -35.15 1.22 14.12
N THR A 36 -34.04 0.52 14.34
CA THR A 36 -33.17 0.69 15.51
C THR A 36 -32.63 2.11 15.60
N ASP A 37 -32.32 2.70 14.46
CA ASP A 37 -31.73 4.03 14.35
C ASP A 37 -32.41 4.81 13.23
N PRO A 38 -33.38 5.68 13.52
CA PRO A 38 -34.16 6.33 12.48
C PRO A 38 -33.40 7.44 11.74
N PHE A 39 -32.36 8.01 12.34
CA PHE A 39 -31.56 9.10 11.79
C PHE A 39 -30.18 8.55 11.41
N ALA A 40 -29.70 8.82 10.20
CA ALA A 40 -28.34 8.48 9.78
C ALA A 40 -27.39 9.69 9.78
N ASP A 41 -27.91 10.86 10.17
CA ASP A 41 -27.23 12.15 10.16
C ASP A 41 -27.08 12.77 11.57
N ASP A 42 -27.32 12.02 12.64
CA ASP A 42 -27.22 12.51 14.03
C ASP A 42 -25.91 12.09 14.73
N GLY A 43 -24.99 11.46 14.00
CA GLY A 43 -23.70 11.01 14.48
C GLY A 43 -23.32 9.65 13.90
N ASP A 44 -23.67 8.58 14.61
CA ASP A 44 -23.30 7.22 14.21
C ASP A 44 -24.53 6.45 13.74
N ALA A 45 -24.56 6.04 12.47
CA ALA A 45 -25.64 5.27 11.88
C ALA A 45 -25.48 3.77 12.14
N THR A 46 -26.40 3.21 12.92
CA THR A 46 -26.43 1.78 13.28
C THR A 46 -27.57 1.03 12.63
N GLN A 47 -27.30 -0.20 12.16
CA GLN A 47 -28.31 -1.07 11.58
C GLN A 47 -28.37 -2.43 12.28
N ALA A 48 -29.57 -2.88 12.61
CA ALA A 48 -29.80 -4.16 13.24
C ALA A 48 -30.20 -5.25 12.24
N PHE A 49 -29.96 -6.50 12.64
CA PHE A 49 -30.60 -7.65 12.03
C PHE A 49 -31.94 -7.89 12.74
N TYR A 50 -33.06 -7.64 12.05
CA TYR A 50 -34.40 -7.75 12.63
C TYR A 50 -34.97 -9.17 12.56
N ALA A 51 -34.91 -9.78 11.37
CA ALA A 51 -35.18 -11.18 11.07
C ALA A 51 -34.78 -11.45 9.61
N ASN A 52 -34.79 -12.72 9.18
CA ASN A 52 -34.55 -13.05 7.77
C ASN A 52 -35.55 -12.33 6.87
N SER A 53 -35.08 -11.71 5.78
CA SER A 53 -35.89 -10.95 4.81
C SER A 53 -36.63 -9.71 5.35
N VAL A 54 -36.28 -9.21 6.55
CA VAL A 54 -36.77 -7.93 7.06
C VAL A 54 -35.75 -6.85 6.74
N VAL A 55 -36.17 -5.90 5.91
CA VAL A 55 -35.30 -4.86 5.34
C VAL A 55 -35.54 -3.53 5.97
N GLU A 56 -34.46 -2.89 6.41
CA GLU A 56 -34.47 -1.46 6.68
C GLU A 56 -34.33 -0.71 5.35
N TRP A 57 -35.42 -0.06 4.93
CA TRP A 57 -35.43 0.82 3.77
C TRP A 57 -35.39 2.26 4.21
N ARG A 58 -34.45 3.04 3.65
CA ARG A 58 -34.30 4.47 3.93
C ARG A 58 -34.67 5.29 2.72
N ASP A 59 -35.60 6.22 2.88
CA ASP A 59 -35.94 7.19 1.83
C ASP A 59 -34.96 8.37 1.79
N ASN A 60 -34.42 8.72 2.96
CA ASN A 60 -33.41 9.75 3.19
C ASN A 60 -32.70 9.47 4.53
N ALA A 61 -31.83 10.38 4.99
CA ALA A 61 -31.09 10.20 6.23
C ALA A 61 -32.01 10.09 7.47
N ASP A 62 -33.14 10.80 7.46
CA ASP A 62 -33.99 11.02 8.64
C ASP A 62 -35.20 10.08 8.69
N GLN A 63 -35.39 9.26 7.64
CA GLN A 63 -36.58 8.44 7.46
C GLN A 63 -36.23 7.03 7.01
N CYS A 64 -36.70 6.08 7.79
CA CYS A 64 -36.55 4.66 7.53
C CYS A 64 -37.86 3.90 7.79
N SER A 65 -38.00 2.75 7.16
CA SER A 65 -39.14 1.83 7.31
C SER A 65 -38.67 0.38 7.29
N LEU A 66 -39.43 -0.50 7.94
CA LEU A 66 -39.16 -1.93 7.96
C LEU A 66 -40.06 -2.67 6.97
N LEU A 67 -39.45 -3.34 6.01
CA LEU A 67 -40.13 -4.13 4.99
C LEU A 67 -39.96 -5.62 5.31
N GLY A 68 -41.00 -6.22 5.86
CA GLY A 68 -41.05 -7.66 6.12
C GLY A 68 -41.38 -8.48 4.87
N ALA A 69 -41.03 -9.76 4.90
CA ALA A 69 -41.26 -10.73 3.83
C ALA A 69 -40.81 -10.21 2.45
N THR A 70 -39.58 -9.73 2.41
CA THR A 70 -39.01 -9.06 1.23
C THR A 70 -38.22 -10.02 0.35
N VAL A 71 -38.35 -9.84 -0.97
CA VAL A 71 -37.46 -10.47 -1.96
C VAL A 71 -36.82 -9.42 -2.84
N VAL A 72 -35.65 -9.73 -3.40
CA VAL A 72 -35.05 -8.98 -4.50
C VAL A 72 -35.51 -9.58 -5.82
N LEU A 73 -35.89 -8.73 -6.78
CA LEU A 73 -36.06 -9.11 -8.19
C LEU A 73 -34.95 -8.45 -9.01
N ALA A 74 -34.07 -9.27 -9.59
CA ALA A 74 -32.92 -8.82 -10.37
C ALA A 74 -32.91 -9.42 -11.78
N ASP A 75 -32.11 -8.83 -12.69
CA ASP A 75 -31.85 -9.42 -14.00
C ASP A 75 -31.00 -10.70 -13.85
N GLY A 76 -31.52 -11.81 -14.36
CA GLY A 76 -30.84 -13.10 -14.37
C GLY A 76 -29.99 -13.34 -15.61
N VAL A 77 -29.98 -12.44 -16.59
CA VAL A 77 -29.16 -12.57 -17.80
C VAL A 77 -27.78 -11.97 -17.57
N VAL A 78 -27.73 -10.66 -17.29
CA VAL A 78 -26.49 -9.92 -17.05
C VAL A 78 -26.20 -9.75 -15.56
N GLY A 79 -27.20 -9.46 -14.73
CA GLY A 79 -27.07 -9.54 -13.27
C GLY A 79 -26.01 -8.64 -12.60
N ALA A 80 -25.48 -7.64 -13.30
CA ALA A 80 -24.44 -6.75 -12.78
C ALA A 80 -24.86 -6.01 -11.50
N ASP A 81 -26.11 -5.51 -11.46
CA ASP A 81 -26.65 -4.79 -10.31
C ASP A 81 -26.85 -5.70 -9.09
N ALA A 82 -27.05 -7.01 -9.32
CA ALA A 82 -27.19 -7.98 -8.24
C ALA A 82 -25.86 -8.25 -7.51
N LEU A 83 -24.71 -7.99 -8.15
CA LEU A 83 -23.39 -8.20 -7.54
C LEU A 83 -23.18 -7.26 -6.34
N ALA A 84 -23.56 -5.99 -6.49
CA ALA A 84 -23.50 -4.98 -5.44
C ALA A 84 -24.55 -5.22 -4.32
N ALA A 85 -25.52 -6.12 -4.53
CA ALA A 85 -26.53 -6.46 -3.54
C ALA A 85 -26.06 -7.47 -2.49
N SER A 86 -24.96 -8.15 -2.74
CA SER A 86 -24.54 -9.32 -1.99
C SER A 86 -24.18 -9.00 -0.52
N TRP A 87 -23.54 -7.86 -0.24
CA TRP A 87 -23.23 -7.43 1.14
C TRP A 87 -24.47 -7.29 1.99
N TRP A 88 -25.53 -6.76 1.39
CA TRP A 88 -26.81 -6.53 2.04
C TRP A 88 -27.63 -7.83 2.08
N THR A 89 -27.87 -8.49 0.95
CA THR A 89 -28.71 -9.71 0.89
C THR A 89 -28.17 -10.86 1.72
N SER A 90 -26.84 -10.94 1.91
CA SER A 90 -26.23 -11.94 2.80
C SER A 90 -26.44 -11.63 4.28
N TYR A 91 -26.38 -10.36 4.69
CA TYR A 91 -26.58 -9.95 6.08
C TYR A 91 -28.04 -10.10 6.51
N TRP A 92 -28.98 -9.51 5.77
CA TRP A 92 -30.41 -9.60 6.08
C TRP A 92 -31.09 -10.87 5.56
N GLN A 93 -30.33 -11.78 4.96
CA GLN A 93 -30.80 -13.06 4.42
C GLN A 93 -32.00 -12.88 3.48
N VAL A 94 -31.87 -11.96 2.53
CA VAL A 94 -32.95 -11.59 1.59
C VAL A 94 -32.80 -12.38 0.30
N PRO A 95 -33.78 -13.22 -0.08
CA PRO A 95 -33.67 -14.02 -1.30
C PRO A 95 -33.66 -13.17 -2.57
N VAL A 96 -32.85 -13.58 -3.54
CA VAL A 96 -32.79 -12.98 -4.89
C VAL A 96 -33.53 -13.90 -5.87
N LEU A 97 -34.59 -13.37 -6.48
CA LEU A 97 -35.31 -13.97 -7.60
C LEU A 97 -34.87 -13.31 -8.91
N LEU A 98 -34.90 -14.10 -9.98
CA LEU A 98 -34.34 -13.69 -11.27
C LEU A 98 -35.42 -13.49 -12.34
N HIS A 99 -35.24 -12.44 -13.14
CA HIS A 99 -35.97 -12.19 -14.38
C HIS A 99 -35.11 -12.61 -15.58
N ASP A 100 -35.71 -13.10 -16.66
CA ASP A 100 -35.00 -13.62 -17.84
C ASP A 100 -34.85 -12.59 -18.98
N GLY A 101 -35.14 -11.31 -18.72
CA GLY A 101 -35.10 -10.23 -19.71
C GLY A 101 -36.25 -10.27 -20.72
N THR A 102 -37.21 -11.19 -20.57
CA THR A 102 -38.36 -11.29 -21.47
C THR A 102 -39.50 -10.35 -21.05
N ARG A 103 -40.63 -10.40 -21.76
CA ARG A 103 -41.84 -9.65 -21.35
C ARG A 103 -42.60 -10.29 -20.18
N ARG A 104 -42.15 -11.42 -19.64
CA ARG A 104 -42.85 -12.18 -18.60
C ARG A 104 -41.87 -12.62 -17.52
N LEU A 105 -42.39 -12.92 -16.33
CA LEU A 105 -41.58 -13.58 -15.31
C LEU A 105 -41.40 -15.07 -15.67
N PRO A 106 -40.21 -15.64 -15.42
CA PRO A 106 -40.02 -17.09 -15.49
C PRO A 106 -41.02 -17.83 -14.60
N THR A 107 -41.48 -19.00 -15.04
CA THR A 107 -42.44 -19.82 -14.28
C THR A 107 -41.93 -20.13 -12.86
N ALA A 108 -40.63 -20.39 -12.70
CA ALA A 108 -40.00 -20.59 -11.40
C ALA A 108 -40.16 -19.38 -10.48
N THR A 109 -39.89 -18.17 -10.99
CA THR A 109 -40.04 -16.91 -10.25
C THR A 109 -41.50 -16.64 -9.88
N VAL A 110 -42.45 -16.88 -10.79
CA VAL A 110 -43.89 -16.77 -10.50
C VAL A 110 -44.30 -17.71 -9.37
N ASN A 111 -43.84 -18.96 -9.42
CA ASN A 111 -44.15 -19.95 -8.40
C ASN A 111 -43.55 -19.58 -7.04
N ALA A 112 -42.31 -19.08 -7.02
CA ALA A 112 -41.67 -18.61 -5.80
C ALA A 112 -42.43 -17.43 -5.16
N LEU A 113 -42.79 -16.41 -5.95
CA LEU A 113 -43.56 -15.25 -5.47
C LEU A 113 -44.89 -15.66 -4.81
N ARG A 114 -45.60 -16.64 -5.39
CA ARG A 114 -46.87 -17.14 -4.84
C ARG A 114 -46.68 -17.99 -3.58
N ARG A 115 -45.65 -18.84 -3.55
CA ARG A 115 -45.41 -19.78 -2.45
C ARG A 115 -44.86 -19.09 -1.21
N LEU A 116 -44.01 -18.10 -1.39
CA LEU A 116 -43.33 -17.40 -0.29
C LEU A 116 -44.20 -16.33 0.38
N GLN A 117 -45.39 -16.03 -0.15
CA GLN A 117 -46.29 -14.99 0.38
C GLN A 117 -45.58 -13.64 0.55
N VAL A 118 -44.83 -13.24 -0.49
CA VAL A 118 -44.04 -12.01 -0.52
C VAL A 118 -44.91 -10.79 -0.26
N SER A 119 -44.48 -9.91 0.65
CA SER A 119 -45.15 -8.63 0.92
C SER A 119 -44.42 -7.43 0.31
N ASN A 120 -43.11 -7.55 0.07
CA ASN A 120 -42.30 -6.48 -0.50
C ASN A 120 -41.33 -7.01 -1.57
N ILE A 121 -41.11 -6.23 -2.62
CA ILE A 121 -40.21 -6.54 -3.73
C ILE A 121 -39.24 -5.38 -3.93
N ILE A 122 -37.95 -5.63 -3.71
CA ILE A 122 -36.88 -4.70 -4.10
C ILE A 122 -36.44 -5.05 -5.52
N VAL A 123 -36.71 -4.17 -6.46
CA VAL A 123 -36.31 -4.32 -7.86
C VAL A 123 -34.92 -3.72 -8.04
N LEU A 124 -33.94 -4.55 -8.39
CA LEU A 124 -32.57 -4.11 -8.68
C LEU A 124 -32.33 -4.08 -10.18
N GLY A 125 -32.13 -2.88 -10.70
CA GLY A 125 -31.85 -2.60 -12.10
C GLY A 125 -32.92 -1.75 -12.78
N GLY A 126 -32.51 -1.06 -13.84
CA GLY A 126 -33.34 -0.10 -14.56
C GLY A 126 -34.47 -0.72 -15.37
N GLU A 127 -35.36 0.11 -15.93
CA GLU A 127 -36.49 -0.35 -16.75
C GLU A 127 -36.05 -1.10 -18.02
N SER A 128 -34.85 -0.84 -18.53
CA SER A 128 -34.26 -1.55 -19.67
C SER A 128 -33.96 -3.02 -19.36
N ARG A 129 -33.71 -3.35 -18.09
CA ARG A 129 -33.42 -4.72 -17.61
C ARG A 129 -34.65 -5.38 -17.02
N ILE A 130 -35.43 -4.63 -16.23
CA ILE A 130 -36.66 -5.11 -15.60
C ILE A 130 -37.77 -4.09 -15.87
N PRO A 131 -38.54 -4.26 -16.96
CA PRO A 131 -39.56 -3.30 -17.35
C PRO A 131 -40.65 -3.14 -16.29
N THR A 132 -41.21 -1.93 -16.16
CA THR A 132 -42.24 -1.61 -15.16
C THR A 132 -43.49 -2.49 -15.27
N PHE A 133 -43.85 -2.98 -16.46
CA PHE A 133 -44.96 -3.93 -16.60
C PHE A 133 -44.64 -5.33 -16.03
N VAL A 134 -43.37 -5.75 -15.99
CA VAL A 134 -42.93 -6.99 -15.33
C VAL A 134 -43.07 -6.84 -13.82
N VAL A 135 -42.63 -5.70 -13.28
CA VAL A 135 -42.78 -5.36 -11.86
C VAL A 135 -44.26 -5.36 -11.44
N ARG A 136 -45.12 -4.66 -12.19
CA ARG A 136 -46.59 -4.67 -11.94
C ARG A 136 -47.21 -6.05 -12.03
N SER A 137 -46.63 -6.94 -12.85
CA SER A 137 -47.06 -8.34 -12.92
C SER A 137 -46.65 -9.10 -11.66
N ALA A 138 -45.43 -8.86 -11.14
CA ALA A 138 -44.97 -9.41 -9.87
C ALA A 138 -45.86 -8.96 -8.70
N GLU A 139 -46.12 -7.65 -8.57
CA GLU A 139 -47.00 -7.07 -7.55
C GLU A 139 -48.40 -7.68 -7.59
N ARG A 140 -49.00 -7.82 -8.78
CA ARG A 140 -50.33 -8.42 -8.92
C ARG A 140 -50.36 -9.90 -8.54
N LEU A 141 -49.25 -10.62 -8.75
CA LEU A 141 -49.16 -12.05 -8.48
C LEU A 141 -48.99 -12.35 -6.99
N SER A 142 -48.27 -11.51 -6.24
CA SER A 142 -48.01 -11.68 -4.81
C SER A 142 -48.89 -10.83 -3.90
N GLY A 143 -49.44 -9.72 -4.39
CA GLY A 143 -50.03 -8.66 -3.55
C GLY A 143 -49.00 -7.75 -2.90
N ALA A 144 -47.72 -7.87 -3.28
CA ALA A 144 -46.62 -7.11 -2.69
C ALA A 144 -46.53 -5.67 -3.20
N HIS A 145 -45.91 -4.81 -2.40
CA HIS A 145 -45.44 -3.50 -2.83
C HIS A 145 -44.03 -3.60 -3.41
N SER A 146 -43.70 -2.75 -4.39
CA SER A 146 -42.34 -2.70 -4.94
C SER A 146 -41.65 -1.36 -4.76
N GLN A 147 -40.34 -1.43 -4.58
CA GLN A 147 -39.41 -0.30 -4.61
C GLN A 147 -38.30 -0.64 -5.60
N ARG A 148 -37.81 0.35 -6.34
CA ARG A 148 -36.75 0.13 -7.34
C ARG A 148 -35.49 0.89 -6.93
N ILE A 149 -34.36 0.20 -6.98
CA ILE A 149 -33.02 0.82 -6.95
C ILE A 149 -32.39 0.64 -8.33
N ALA A 150 -32.16 1.75 -9.03
CA ALA A 150 -31.54 1.76 -10.35
C ALA A 150 -30.87 3.10 -10.63
N GLY A 151 -29.56 3.07 -10.88
CA GLY A 151 -28.81 4.19 -11.43
C GLY A 151 -28.79 4.18 -12.95
N ARG A 152 -28.05 5.12 -13.55
CA ARG A 152 -27.78 5.14 -15.00
C ARG A 152 -26.95 3.94 -15.43
N ASP A 153 -26.11 3.44 -14.54
CA ASP A 153 -25.26 2.27 -14.70
C ASP A 153 -25.14 1.48 -13.38
N ARG A 154 -24.37 0.38 -13.42
CA ARG A 154 -24.14 -0.50 -12.27
C ARG A 154 -23.38 0.20 -11.12
N TYR A 155 -22.53 1.17 -11.45
CA TYR A 155 -21.72 1.89 -10.48
C TYR A 155 -22.60 2.85 -9.67
N GLU A 156 -23.45 3.62 -10.34
CA GLU A 156 -24.44 4.47 -9.68
C GLU A 156 -25.49 3.65 -8.93
N THR A 157 -25.89 2.48 -9.45
CA THR A 157 -26.76 1.55 -8.72
C THR A 157 -26.13 1.14 -7.39
N SER A 158 -24.83 0.79 -7.37
CA SER A 158 -24.13 0.45 -6.12
C SER A 158 -24.12 1.59 -5.09
N VAL A 159 -24.01 2.85 -5.54
CA VAL A 159 -24.12 4.05 -4.68
C VAL A 159 -25.54 4.20 -4.10
N LEU A 160 -26.57 4.01 -4.93
CA LEU A 160 -27.96 4.10 -4.46
C LEU A 160 -28.29 2.99 -3.45
N MET A 161 -27.68 1.81 -3.60
CA MET A 161 -27.79 0.74 -2.60
C MET A 161 -27.15 1.14 -1.27
N ALA A 162 -25.95 1.72 -1.29
CA ALA A 162 -25.29 2.23 -0.07
C ALA A 162 -26.18 3.24 0.68
N LYS A 163 -26.87 4.12 -0.05
CA LYS A 163 -27.83 5.09 0.50
C LYS A 163 -29.07 4.41 1.10
N HIS A 164 -29.87 3.74 0.26
CA HIS A 164 -31.19 3.25 0.66
C HIS A 164 -31.14 2.06 1.63
N LEU A 165 -30.09 1.26 1.58
CA LEU A 165 -29.96 0.03 2.37
C LEU A 165 -28.92 0.13 3.47
N GLY A 166 -27.96 1.05 3.36
CA GLY A 166 -26.89 1.26 4.35
C GLY A 166 -26.95 2.58 5.09
N GLY A 167 -27.85 3.49 4.72
CA GLY A 167 -27.98 4.82 5.35
C GLY A 167 -26.90 5.82 4.96
N TRP A 168 -26.05 5.51 3.97
CA TRP A 168 -24.94 6.39 3.58
C TRP A 168 -25.40 7.61 2.79
N PHE A 169 -26.09 8.54 3.44
CA PHE A 169 -26.50 9.80 2.84
C PHE A 169 -25.47 10.88 3.17
N PRO A 170 -24.72 11.41 2.18
CA PRO A 170 -23.73 12.44 2.46
C PRO A 170 -24.38 13.70 3.05
N THR A 171 -23.95 14.08 4.26
CA THR A 171 -24.46 15.23 5.01
C THR A 171 -23.58 16.48 4.87
N GLY A 172 -22.36 16.28 4.36
CA GLY A 172 -21.32 17.31 4.36
C GLY A 172 -20.49 17.36 5.65
N ARG A 173 -20.70 16.40 6.57
CA ARG A 173 -19.96 16.27 7.83
C ARG A 173 -19.21 14.94 7.88
N GLY A 174 -17.88 14.99 7.78
CA GLY A 174 -17.02 13.82 7.75
C GLY A 174 -16.95 13.03 9.06
N ASP A 175 -17.24 13.67 10.20
CA ASP A 175 -17.25 13.02 11.51
C ASP A 175 -18.34 11.95 11.67
N GLU A 176 -19.42 12.04 10.92
CA GLU A 176 -20.48 11.00 10.81
C GLU A 176 -20.02 9.75 10.05
N PHE A 177 -18.96 9.88 9.25
CA PHE A 177 -18.36 8.79 8.47
C PHE A 177 -16.98 8.40 8.99
N ARG A 178 -16.61 8.87 10.18
CA ARG A 178 -15.31 8.60 10.78
C ARG A 178 -15.09 7.10 10.92
N GLY A 179 -13.94 6.62 10.45
CA GLY A 179 -13.61 5.21 10.52
C GLY A 179 -14.64 4.29 9.84
N SER A 180 -15.52 4.79 8.97
CA SER A 180 -16.48 3.95 8.26
C SER A 180 -15.80 3.19 7.13
N THR A 181 -16.34 2.01 6.81
CA THR A 181 -15.70 1.07 5.86
C THR A 181 -16.54 0.89 4.62
N VAL A 182 -15.88 0.87 3.47
CA VAL A 182 -16.48 0.49 2.19
C VAL A 182 -15.71 -0.67 1.56
N CYS A 183 -16.43 -1.55 0.88
CA CYS A 183 -15.83 -2.53 0.00
C CYS A 183 -15.76 -1.97 -1.42
N LEU A 184 -14.59 -2.01 -2.03
CA LEU A 184 -14.40 -1.65 -3.44
C LEU A 184 -14.21 -2.93 -4.25
N VAL A 185 -15.03 -3.11 -5.29
CA VAL A 185 -14.95 -4.32 -6.11
C VAL A 185 -15.01 -3.98 -7.59
N ALA A 186 -14.17 -4.62 -8.39
CA ALA A 186 -14.25 -4.48 -9.83
C ALA A 186 -15.53 -5.13 -10.39
N SER A 187 -16.09 -4.52 -11.41
CA SER A 187 -17.15 -5.07 -12.23
C SER A 187 -16.89 -4.73 -13.68
N GLY A 188 -17.25 -5.66 -14.56
CA GLY A 188 -17.17 -5.47 -16.00
C GLY A 188 -17.80 -4.18 -16.53
N SER A 189 -17.28 -3.70 -17.65
CA SER A 189 -17.79 -2.52 -18.34
C SER A 189 -19.09 -2.83 -19.12
N VAL A 190 -19.54 -1.89 -19.93
CA VAL A 190 -20.62 -2.14 -20.90
C VAL A 190 -20.15 -3.09 -22.02
N GLU A 191 -18.84 -3.11 -22.32
CA GLU A 191 -18.25 -3.88 -23.43
C GLU A 191 -17.80 -5.29 -23.00
N ASP A 192 -17.38 -5.46 -21.75
CA ASP A 192 -17.10 -6.75 -21.13
C ASP A 192 -17.90 -6.87 -19.83
N GLU A 193 -19.16 -7.28 -19.94
CA GLU A 193 -20.10 -7.24 -18.82
C GLU A 193 -19.74 -8.19 -17.66
N VAL A 194 -18.90 -9.22 -17.89
CA VAL A 194 -18.66 -10.38 -17.01
C VAL A 194 -17.32 -10.34 -16.24
N ALA A 195 -16.43 -9.41 -16.55
CA ALA A 195 -15.14 -9.31 -15.86
C ALA A 195 -15.30 -9.11 -14.33
N ALA A 196 -14.42 -9.77 -13.56
CA ALA A 196 -14.28 -9.69 -12.10
C ALA A 196 -15.51 -10.09 -11.24
N TRP A 197 -16.51 -10.79 -11.79
CA TRP A 197 -17.71 -11.16 -11.02
C TRP A 197 -17.44 -12.07 -9.81
N SER A 198 -16.44 -12.95 -9.91
CA SER A 198 -16.06 -13.83 -8.79
C SER A 198 -15.66 -13.05 -7.55
N ASP A 199 -14.96 -11.94 -7.75
CA ASP A 199 -14.47 -11.09 -6.67
C ASP A 199 -15.65 -10.39 -5.98
N ALA A 200 -16.61 -9.88 -6.76
CA ALA A 200 -17.83 -9.27 -6.25
C ALA A 200 -18.71 -10.26 -5.47
N LEU A 201 -18.88 -11.47 -5.98
CA LEU A 201 -19.66 -12.52 -5.31
C LEU A 201 -19.00 -13.00 -4.02
N ALA A 202 -17.66 -13.07 -3.98
CA ALA A 202 -16.91 -13.45 -2.78
C ALA A 202 -16.87 -12.32 -1.74
N ALA A 203 -16.82 -11.06 -2.18
CA ALA A 203 -16.82 -9.88 -1.31
C ALA A 203 -18.10 -9.77 -0.49
N GLY A 204 -19.27 -10.07 -1.09
CA GLY A 204 -20.59 -9.92 -0.47
C GLY A 204 -20.69 -10.42 0.98
N PRO A 205 -20.55 -11.73 1.23
CA PRO A 205 -20.62 -12.27 2.59
C PRO A 205 -19.59 -11.68 3.55
N TRP A 206 -18.41 -11.29 3.07
CA TRP A 206 -17.40 -10.63 3.90
C TRP A 206 -17.86 -9.23 4.32
N CYS A 207 -18.30 -8.41 3.37
CA CYS A 207 -18.78 -7.04 3.63
C CYS A 207 -20.06 -7.07 4.50
N GLY A 208 -20.98 -7.99 4.24
CA GLY A 208 -22.17 -8.19 5.07
C GLY A 208 -21.83 -8.56 6.51
N LYS A 209 -20.85 -9.46 6.72
CA LYS A 209 -20.37 -9.80 8.07
C LYS A 209 -19.59 -8.67 8.73
N ALA A 210 -18.81 -7.91 7.97
CA ALA A 210 -18.09 -6.74 8.45
C ALA A 210 -19.06 -5.68 9.01
N SER A 211 -20.26 -5.54 8.42
CA SER A 211 -21.31 -4.63 8.92
C SER A 211 -21.76 -4.90 10.36
N VAL A 212 -21.55 -6.14 10.85
CA VAL A 212 -21.84 -6.55 12.23
C VAL A 212 -20.58 -6.47 13.08
N ALA A 213 -19.48 -7.05 12.58
CA ALA A 213 -18.24 -7.17 13.34
C ALA A 213 -17.68 -5.80 13.75
N LEU A 214 -17.92 -4.76 12.94
CA LEU A 214 -17.44 -3.42 13.21
C LEU A 214 -18.33 -2.65 14.22
N GLN A 215 -19.52 -3.15 14.56
CA GLN A 215 -20.40 -2.49 15.55
C GLN A 215 -19.79 -2.50 16.95
N ASP A 216 -19.02 -3.54 17.27
CA ASP A 216 -18.37 -3.77 18.56
C ASP A 216 -16.83 -3.62 18.50
N GLY A 217 -16.32 -2.93 17.47
CA GLY A 217 -14.89 -2.65 17.32
C GLY A 217 -14.59 -1.94 16.01
N GLY A 218 -13.88 -0.82 16.07
CA GLY A 218 -13.49 -0.07 14.86
C GLY A 218 -12.55 -0.85 13.93
N ASN A 219 -12.20 -0.20 12.82
CA ASN A 219 -11.27 -0.76 11.85
C ASN A 219 -9.91 -1.10 12.45
N PRO A 220 -9.17 -2.08 11.88
CA PRO A 220 -7.80 -2.35 12.27
C PRO A 220 -6.94 -1.08 12.28
N THR A 221 -6.07 -0.98 13.29
CA THR A 221 -5.05 0.06 13.36
C THR A 221 -4.19 0.03 12.09
N ARG A 222 -4.09 1.15 11.39
CA ARG A 222 -3.30 1.29 10.16
C ARG A 222 -2.43 2.54 10.20
N ALA A 223 -1.34 2.56 9.45
CA ALA A 223 -0.60 3.82 9.23
C ALA A 223 -1.48 4.83 8.48
N LEU A 224 -1.40 6.10 8.87
CA LEU A 224 -2.10 7.16 8.18
C LEU A 224 -1.22 7.74 7.08
N LEU A 225 -1.82 7.94 5.91
CA LEU A 225 -1.15 8.60 4.79
C LEU A 225 -0.86 10.07 5.11
N PRO A 226 0.11 10.68 4.42
CA PRO A 226 1.13 10.03 3.57
C PRO A 226 2.21 9.27 4.37
N LEU A 227 2.98 8.36 3.74
CA LEU A 227 4.04 7.63 4.46
C LEU A 227 5.17 8.51 5.00
N ASN A 228 5.39 9.66 4.36
CA ASN A 228 6.47 10.59 4.63
C ASN A 228 5.97 11.92 5.23
N GLY A 229 4.81 11.93 5.89
CA GLY A 229 4.34 13.12 6.60
C GLY A 229 5.19 13.45 7.82
N ALA A 230 5.12 14.70 8.27
CA ALA A 230 5.95 15.22 9.36
C ALA A 230 5.63 14.61 10.74
N ALA A 231 4.49 13.93 10.88
CA ALA A 231 3.98 13.32 12.10
C ALA A 231 3.44 11.90 11.82
N PRO A 232 4.32 10.92 11.52
CA PRO A 232 3.90 9.55 11.26
C PRO A 232 3.12 8.99 12.45
N ARG A 233 1.95 8.42 12.17
CA ARG A 233 1.05 7.90 13.20
C ARG A 233 0.18 6.79 12.65
N LEU A 234 -0.35 6.01 13.59
CA LEU A 234 -1.37 5.02 13.30
C LEU A 234 -2.77 5.63 13.55
N SER A 235 -3.78 5.08 12.88
CA SER A 235 -5.18 5.38 13.14
C SER A 235 -5.55 4.95 14.55
N ASN A 236 -6.39 5.73 15.21
CA ASN A 236 -6.95 5.30 16.49
C ASN A 236 -7.97 4.17 16.23
N LEU A 237 -8.10 3.25 17.18
CA LEU A 237 -9.21 2.30 17.20
C LEU A 237 -10.44 3.03 17.73
N ASP A 238 -11.44 3.25 16.86
CA ASP A 238 -12.72 3.76 17.30
C ASP A 238 -13.48 2.68 18.10
N SER A 239 -14.25 3.11 19.10
CA SER A 239 -15.17 2.20 19.79
C SER A 239 -16.26 1.67 18.86
N ARG A 240 -16.66 2.49 17.87
CA ARG A 240 -17.54 2.13 16.74
C ARG A 240 -17.29 3.08 15.56
N PRO A 241 -17.41 2.61 14.31
CA PRO A 241 -17.38 3.47 13.13
C PRO A 241 -18.60 4.39 13.09
N GLY A 242 -18.50 5.48 12.33
CA GLY A 242 -19.61 6.40 12.09
C GLY A 242 -20.77 5.75 11.33
N HIS A 243 -20.50 4.76 10.48
CA HIS A 243 -21.52 3.94 9.84
C HIS A 243 -21.19 2.46 9.99
N SER A 244 -22.15 1.71 10.51
CA SER A 244 -22.03 0.26 10.68
C SER A 244 -22.10 -0.51 9.37
N ALA A 245 -22.95 -0.08 8.42
CA ALA A 245 -23.09 -0.74 7.14
C ALA A 245 -21.82 -0.63 6.29
N VAL A 246 -21.32 -1.76 5.76
CA VAL A 246 -20.17 -1.82 4.86
C VAL A 246 -20.64 -2.12 3.43
N PRO A 247 -20.97 -1.08 2.63
CA PRO A 247 -21.50 -1.28 1.29
C PRO A 247 -20.42 -1.72 0.31
N ILE A 248 -20.83 -2.47 -0.73
CA ILE A 248 -20.02 -2.67 -1.93
C ILE A 248 -20.26 -1.51 -2.89
N LEU A 249 -19.17 -0.82 -3.24
CA LEU A 249 -19.10 0.14 -4.33
C LEU A 249 -18.38 -0.51 -5.50
N LEU A 250 -18.99 -0.43 -6.68
CA LEU A 250 -18.43 -1.03 -7.88
C LEU A 250 -17.46 -0.07 -8.58
N SER A 251 -16.34 -0.60 -9.05
CA SER A 251 -15.40 0.09 -9.94
C SER A 251 -15.36 -0.60 -11.30
N GLU A 252 -14.98 0.12 -12.34
CA GLU A 252 -14.84 -0.48 -13.67
C GLU A 252 -13.57 -1.33 -13.76
N ALA A 253 -13.71 -2.59 -14.17
CA ALA A 253 -12.62 -3.54 -14.27
C ALA A 253 -11.53 -3.04 -15.25
N GLY A 254 -10.31 -2.90 -14.75
CA GLY A 254 -9.14 -2.46 -15.54
C GLY A 254 -9.09 -0.97 -15.84
N SER A 255 -10.08 -0.18 -15.41
CA SER A 255 -10.05 1.28 -15.53
C SER A 255 -9.05 1.87 -14.54
N GLU A 256 -8.27 2.87 -14.97
CA GLU A 256 -7.37 3.61 -14.09
C GLU A 256 -8.08 4.64 -13.21
N ARG A 257 -9.39 4.83 -13.40
CA ARG A 257 -10.20 5.83 -12.70
C ARG A 257 -11.44 5.23 -12.08
N LEU A 258 -11.82 5.74 -10.91
CA LEU A 258 -13.11 5.45 -10.30
C LEU A 258 -14.24 5.99 -11.20
N PRO A 259 -15.37 5.27 -11.29
CA PRO A 259 -16.59 5.81 -11.88
C PRO A 259 -17.00 7.12 -11.21
N GLU A 260 -17.42 8.11 -12.00
CA GLU A 260 -17.71 9.47 -11.49
C GLU A 260 -18.80 9.48 -10.42
N SER A 261 -19.79 8.59 -10.52
CA SER A 261 -20.85 8.43 -9.51
C SER A 261 -20.29 7.99 -8.15
N VAL A 262 -19.34 7.05 -8.15
CA VAL A 262 -18.68 6.53 -6.95
C VAL A 262 -17.69 7.56 -6.38
N ALA A 263 -16.87 8.18 -7.24
CA ALA A 263 -15.92 9.20 -6.82
C ALA A 263 -16.63 10.42 -6.21
N THR A 264 -17.73 10.89 -6.81
CA THR A 264 -18.54 11.99 -6.27
C THR A 264 -19.23 11.59 -4.97
N PHE A 265 -19.79 10.40 -4.90
CA PHE A 265 -20.38 9.89 -3.68
C PHE A 265 -19.39 9.86 -2.51
N LEU A 266 -18.21 9.28 -2.71
CA LEU A 266 -17.17 9.21 -1.68
C LEU A 266 -16.64 10.60 -1.30
N ARG A 267 -16.40 11.51 -2.25
CA ARG A 267 -15.99 12.89 -1.94
C ARG A 267 -17.03 13.64 -1.13
N ASN A 268 -18.31 13.41 -1.41
CA ASN A 268 -19.39 14.05 -0.66
C ASN A 268 -19.52 13.48 0.76
N THR A 269 -19.19 12.20 0.93
CA THR A 269 -19.22 11.47 2.20
C THR A 269 -18.02 11.85 3.09
N PHE A 270 -16.83 11.85 2.50
CA PHE A 270 -15.56 12.16 3.15
C PHE A 270 -15.08 13.54 2.70
N GLN A 271 -15.78 14.60 3.13
CA GLN A 271 -15.55 15.96 2.66
C GLN A 271 -14.12 16.44 2.91
N PRO A 272 -13.39 16.92 1.88
CA PRO A 272 -12.02 17.41 2.06
C PRO A 272 -11.86 18.63 2.98
N ALA A 273 -12.95 19.35 3.23
CA ALA A 273 -12.95 20.52 4.10
C ALA A 273 -12.86 20.17 5.59
N ASP A 274 -13.15 18.93 5.97
CA ASP A 274 -13.06 18.48 7.36
C ASP A 274 -11.60 18.21 7.79
N LEU A 275 -11.38 18.22 9.10
CA LEU A 275 -10.06 18.00 9.68
C LEU A 275 -9.75 16.52 9.81
N TRP A 276 -9.33 15.87 8.73
CA TRP A 276 -8.99 14.44 8.73
C TRP A 276 -7.62 14.13 9.36
N CYS A 277 -7.57 13.08 10.17
CA CYS A 277 -6.31 12.59 10.72
C CYS A 277 -5.41 12.08 9.60
N SER A 278 -4.18 12.58 9.56
CA SER A 278 -3.15 12.13 8.63
C SER A 278 -1.78 12.19 9.30
N SER A 279 -0.74 11.74 8.59
CA SER A 279 0.63 11.95 9.05
C SER A 279 1.14 13.38 8.85
N VAL A 280 0.36 14.25 8.21
CA VAL A 280 0.67 15.69 8.07
C VAL A 280 -0.17 16.52 9.05
N ALA A 281 -1.45 16.18 9.20
CA ALA A 281 -2.39 16.81 10.12
C ALA A 281 -2.60 15.94 11.37
N ALA A 282 -1.75 16.15 12.38
CA ALA A 282 -1.79 15.43 13.65
C ALA A 282 -2.40 16.28 14.77
N PHE A 283 -3.70 16.59 14.66
CA PHE A 283 -4.44 17.27 15.71
C PHE A 283 -5.10 16.26 16.66
N ALA A 284 -5.31 16.63 17.92
CA ALA A 284 -6.06 15.78 18.86
C ALA A 284 -7.54 15.64 18.46
N SER A 285 -8.08 16.64 17.75
CA SER A 285 -9.48 16.74 17.33
C SER A 285 -9.74 16.32 15.88
N CYS A 286 -8.78 15.68 15.22
CA CYS A 286 -8.98 15.24 13.84
C CYS A 286 -9.94 14.05 13.76
N VAL A 287 -10.63 13.93 12.63
CA VAL A 287 -11.57 12.86 12.30
C VAL A 287 -10.81 11.65 11.77
N ASN A 288 -11.10 10.46 12.30
CA ASN A 288 -10.48 9.23 11.79
C ASN A 288 -10.90 8.97 10.33
N PRO A 289 -9.96 8.80 9.40
CA PRO A 289 -10.27 8.54 8.00
C PRO A 289 -11.01 7.21 7.82
N GLY A 290 -11.78 7.11 6.74
CA GLY A 290 -12.49 5.90 6.33
C GLY A 290 -11.54 4.78 5.89
N PHE A 291 -12.06 3.57 5.75
CA PHE A 291 -11.32 2.37 5.39
C PHE A 291 -11.90 1.73 4.13
N VAL A 292 -11.01 1.21 3.28
CA VAL A 292 -11.39 0.57 2.02
C VAL A 292 -10.83 -0.84 2.02
N VAL A 293 -11.69 -1.81 1.73
CA VAL A 293 -11.27 -3.19 1.46
C VAL A 293 -11.50 -3.44 -0.02
N ALA A 294 -10.42 -3.61 -0.78
CA ALA A 294 -10.48 -3.87 -2.21
C ALA A 294 -10.52 -5.38 -2.48
N PHE A 295 -11.46 -5.83 -3.30
CA PHE A 295 -11.57 -7.22 -3.75
C PHE A 295 -11.28 -7.31 -5.24
N GLY A 296 -10.23 -8.05 -5.57
CA GLY A 296 -9.80 -8.33 -6.93
C GLY A 296 -8.33 -8.03 -7.16
N GLU A 297 -7.80 -8.61 -8.22
CA GLU A 297 -6.40 -8.46 -8.59
C GLU A 297 -6.10 -7.08 -9.20
N ALA A 298 -4.82 -6.72 -9.24
CA ALA A 298 -4.33 -5.47 -9.81
C ALA A 298 -4.77 -5.22 -11.26
N GLN A 299 -5.04 -6.27 -12.03
CA GLN A 299 -5.53 -6.17 -13.39
C GLN A 299 -6.98 -5.65 -13.46
N HIS A 300 -7.80 -5.97 -12.46
CA HIS A 300 -9.21 -5.55 -12.42
C HIS A 300 -9.40 -4.30 -11.55
N LEU A 301 -8.66 -4.17 -10.45
CA LEU A 301 -8.59 -2.96 -9.63
C LEU A 301 -7.16 -2.40 -9.65
N PRO A 302 -6.85 -1.50 -10.60
CA PRO A 302 -5.52 -0.93 -10.70
C PRO A 302 -5.09 -0.14 -9.46
N ASP A 303 -3.77 -0.14 -9.28
CA ASP A 303 -2.96 0.92 -8.65
C ASP A 303 -3.66 2.20 -8.21
N SER A 304 -3.88 2.98 -9.26
CA SER A 304 -4.40 4.33 -9.24
C SER A 304 -5.79 4.39 -8.63
N VAL A 305 -6.62 3.36 -8.85
CA VAL A 305 -7.97 3.31 -8.30
C VAL A 305 -7.91 3.13 -6.79
N ILE A 306 -7.17 2.14 -6.29
CA ILE A 306 -7.03 1.88 -4.84
C ILE A 306 -6.44 3.11 -4.15
N SER A 307 -5.37 3.66 -4.72
CA SER A 307 -4.70 4.87 -4.25
C SER A 307 -5.63 6.09 -4.20
N HIS A 308 -6.41 6.31 -5.26
CA HIS A 308 -7.35 7.43 -5.33
C HIS A 308 -8.52 7.24 -4.36
N THR A 309 -9.06 6.03 -4.24
CA THR A 309 -10.12 5.74 -3.24
C THR A 309 -9.60 5.97 -1.82
N ALA A 310 -8.40 5.48 -1.49
CA ALA A 310 -7.77 5.67 -0.19
C ALA A 310 -7.57 7.16 0.14
N SER A 311 -7.18 7.97 -0.85
CA SER A 311 -7.09 9.43 -0.71
C SER A 311 -8.47 10.04 -0.40
N ILE A 312 -9.50 9.71 -1.20
CA ILE A 312 -10.85 10.27 -1.01
C ILE A 312 -11.40 9.93 0.38
N VAL A 313 -11.33 8.66 0.82
CA VAL A 313 -11.84 8.27 2.15
C VAL A 313 -11.03 8.86 3.31
N SER A 314 -9.88 9.48 3.00
CA SER A 314 -9.05 10.22 3.94
C SER A 314 -9.18 11.73 3.79
N GLY A 315 -10.28 12.21 3.18
CA GLY A 315 -10.52 13.64 2.98
C GLY A 315 -9.68 14.28 1.89
N GLY A 316 -9.19 13.50 0.92
CA GLY A 316 -8.32 14.01 -0.13
C GLY A 316 -6.92 14.39 0.36
N VAL A 317 -6.49 13.87 1.53
CA VAL A 317 -5.10 14.04 1.96
C VAL A 317 -4.17 13.29 1.03
N GLU A 318 -3.60 14.01 0.07
CA GLU A 318 -2.58 13.52 -0.84
C GLU A 318 -1.17 13.73 -0.27
N SER A 319 -0.23 12.86 -0.64
CA SER A 319 1.20 13.20 -0.59
C SER A 319 1.56 13.97 -1.86
N PRO A 320 2.36 15.05 -1.81
CA PRO A 320 3.01 15.58 -3.01
C PRO A 320 3.92 14.54 -3.72
N TYR A 321 4.23 13.41 -3.06
CA TYR A 321 5.00 12.30 -3.60
C TYR A 321 4.13 11.08 -3.98
N GLY A 322 2.81 11.24 -4.01
CA GLY A 322 1.84 10.22 -4.39
C GLY A 322 1.79 9.00 -3.48
N THR A 323 0.67 8.29 -3.52
CA THR A 323 0.61 6.85 -3.20
C THR A 323 1.22 6.09 -4.38
N GLY A 324 2.52 6.31 -4.60
CA GLY A 324 3.29 5.66 -5.65
C GLY A 324 3.47 4.17 -5.36
N PHE A 325 3.80 3.42 -6.40
CA PHE A 325 4.28 2.05 -6.22
C PHE A 325 5.60 2.07 -5.45
N PRO A 326 5.78 1.20 -4.44
CA PRO A 326 7.08 1.07 -3.79
C PRO A 326 8.13 0.67 -4.82
N GLN A 327 9.26 1.37 -4.81
CA GLN A 327 10.38 1.10 -5.70
C GLN A 327 11.67 0.91 -4.91
N LEU A 328 12.60 0.17 -5.51
CA LEU A 328 13.97 0.05 -5.01
C LEU A 328 14.90 0.68 -6.04
N ASN A 329 15.41 1.86 -5.72
CA ASN A 329 16.34 2.59 -6.57
C ASN A 329 17.77 2.19 -6.20
N GLN A 330 18.32 1.28 -7.00
CA GLN A 330 19.72 0.88 -6.96
C GLN A 330 20.23 0.40 -5.58
N PRO A 331 19.55 -0.56 -4.92
CA PRO A 331 20.04 -1.15 -3.69
C PRO A 331 21.40 -1.81 -3.92
N PHE A 332 22.25 -1.79 -2.89
CA PHE A 332 23.55 -2.44 -2.92
C PHE A 332 23.76 -3.30 -1.68
N LEU A 333 24.53 -4.37 -1.82
CA LEU A 333 24.85 -5.27 -0.72
C LEU A 333 26.27 -5.00 -0.22
N THR A 334 26.44 -4.99 1.10
CA THR A 334 27.74 -4.82 1.74
C THR A 334 27.80 -5.53 3.09
N SER A 335 29.01 -5.74 3.60
CA SER A 335 29.29 -6.11 5.00
C SER A 335 29.89 -4.96 5.80
N LEU A 336 30.24 -3.85 5.14
CA LEU A 336 30.87 -2.69 5.77
C LEU A 336 29.90 -2.03 6.75
N ASP A 337 30.45 -1.47 7.83
CA ASP A 337 29.69 -0.67 8.77
C ASP A 337 29.38 0.71 8.17
N MET A 338 28.12 0.92 7.81
CA MET A 338 27.65 2.14 7.14
C MET A 338 27.25 3.25 8.13
N SER A 339 27.37 2.98 9.43
CA SER A 339 27.20 3.99 10.47
C SER A 339 28.33 5.01 10.42
N PRO A 340 28.09 6.25 10.87
CA PRO A 340 26.85 6.80 11.40
C PRO A 340 25.97 7.50 10.34
N VAL A 341 26.33 7.39 9.05
CA VAL A 341 25.63 8.08 7.96
C VAL A 341 24.33 7.36 7.59
N PHE A 342 24.36 6.03 7.52
CA PHE A 342 23.19 5.20 7.19
C PHE A 342 22.54 4.66 8.46
N HIS A 343 21.20 4.58 8.46
CA HIS A 343 20.49 3.76 9.44
C HIS A 343 20.90 2.30 9.27
N GLN A 344 20.97 1.54 10.37
CA GLN A 344 21.20 0.10 10.32
C GLN A 344 20.22 -0.60 11.26
N SER A 345 19.30 -1.36 10.65
CA SER A 345 18.26 -2.10 11.36
C SER A 345 18.37 -3.59 11.07
N GLY A 346 18.13 -4.43 12.07
CA GLY A 346 18.18 -5.89 11.95
C GLY A 346 19.40 -6.50 12.64
N SER A 347 19.80 -7.69 12.21
CA SER A 347 20.93 -8.41 12.81
C SER A 347 21.73 -9.17 11.76
N GLY A 348 23.01 -9.42 12.03
CA GLY A 348 23.91 -10.09 11.09
C GLY A 348 24.93 -9.14 10.45
N ASN A 349 25.85 -9.73 9.70
CA ASN A 349 27.02 -9.05 9.15
C ASN A 349 26.84 -8.57 7.71
N MET A 350 25.83 -9.07 6.99
CA MET A 350 25.49 -8.61 5.65
C MET A 350 24.31 -7.65 5.73
N LYS A 351 24.25 -6.70 4.80
CA LYS A 351 23.16 -5.74 4.74
C LYS A 351 22.89 -5.27 3.32
N PHE A 352 21.61 -5.13 2.99
CA PHE A 352 21.18 -4.37 1.82
C PHE A 352 21.01 -2.92 2.24
N CYS A 353 21.63 -2.01 1.50
CA CYS A 353 21.60 -0.58 1.75
C CYS A 353 20.97 0.16 0.58
N LEU A 354 20.39 1.30 0.90
CA LEU A 354 19.79 2.24 -0.03
C LEU A 354 20.29 3.65 0.31
N GLU A 355 20.65 4.40 -0.73
CA GLU A 355 20.96 5.83 -0.60
C GLU A 355 19.67 6.62 -0.32
N ARG A 356 19.80 7.90 0.04
CA ARG A 356 18.65 8.77 0.28
C ARG A 356 17.69 8.77 -0.91
N GLY A 357 16.39 8.64 -0.66
CA GLY A 357 15.39 8.49 -1.72
C GLY A 357 15.42 7.14 -2.44
N GLY A 358 16.17 6.16 -1.91
CA GLY A 358 16.31 4.83 -2.49
C GLY A 358 15.04 3.98 -2.44
N SER A 359 14.10 4.30 -1.56
CA SER A 359 12.82 3.59 -1.38
C SER A 359 11.62 4.53 -1.30
N PRO A 360 11.27 5.21 -2.40
CA PRO A 360 10.10 6.08 -2.42
C PRO A 360 8.82 5.25 -2.20
N ALA A 361 7.80 5.88 -1.63
CA ALA A 361 6.47 5.29 -1.38
C ALA A 361 6.48 3.94 -0.63
N SER A 362 7.51 3.69 0.19
CA SER A 362 7.74 2.41 0.84
C SER A 362 7.48 2.54 2.34
N ARG A 363 6.62 1.68 2.89
CA ARG A 363 6.46 1.60 4.34
C ARG A 363 7.48 0.66 4.94
N TRP A 364 7.74 -0.47 4.28
CA TRP A 364 8.71 -1.44 4.75
C TRP A 364 9.79 -1.73 3.73
N LEU A 365 10.98 -2.07 4.21
CA LEU A 365 11.92 -2.90 3.47
C LEU A 365 11.88 -4.30 4.07
N ALA A 366 11.85 -5.30 3.21
CA ALA A 366 11.84 -6.71 3.59
C ALA A 366 13.01 -7.43 2.91
N VAL A 367 13.70 -8.26 3.68
CA VAL A 367 14.76 -9.14 3.19
C VAL A 367 14.34 -10.60 3.34
N GLY A 368 14.68 -11.43 2.36
CA GLY A 368 14.46 -12.87 2.42
C GLY A 368 15.44 -13.61 1.52
N PHE A 369 15.20 -14.90 1.31
CA PHE A 369 16.09 -15.78 0.57
C PHE A 369 15.37 -16.45 -0.60
N GLN A 370 16.08 -16.67 -1.70
CA GLN A 370 15.50 -17.35 -2.86
C GLN A 370 15.03 -18.77 -2.51
N GLY A 371 13.86 -19.15 -3.04
CA GLY A 371 13.26 -20.47 -2.79
C GLY A 371 12.52 -20.59 -1.45
N GLU A 372 12.48 -19.52 -0.66
CA GLU A 372 11.78 -19.48 0.63
C GLU A 372 10.54 -18.59 0.56
N THR A 373 9.49 -18.99 1.27
CA THR A 373 8.20 -18.27 1.29
C THR A 373 8.12 -17.17 2.35
N GLY A 374 9.11 -17.09 3.25
CA GLY A 374 9.13 -16.17 4.38
C GLY A 374 10.02 -14.94 4.17
N VAL A 375 9.71 -13.88 4.92
CA VAL A 375 10.60 -12.74 5.13
C VAL A 375 11.50 -13.06 6.33
N ASP A 376 12.81 -12.90 6.18
CA ASP A 376 13.82 -13.14 7.22
C ASP A 376 13.97 -11.92 8.14
N GLY A 377 13.83 -10.72 7.59
CA GLY A 377 13.85 -9.47 8.35
C GLY A 377 13.08 -8.35 7.65
N SER A 378 12.59 -7.39 8.42
CA SER A 378 11.94 -6.19 7.90
C SER A 378 12.20 -4.96 8.76
N VAL A 379 12.13 -3.78 8.16
CA VAL A 379 12.18 -2.48 8.84
C VAL A 379 10.98 -1.63 8.40
N ASP A 380 10.32 -0.93 9.33
CA ASP A 380 9.21 0.00 9.03
C ASP A 380 9.76 1.42 8.93
N LEU A 381 10.00 1.87 7.70
CA LEU A 381 10.60 3.16 7.37
C LEU A 381 9.81 4.35 7.96
N MET A 382 8.50 4.19 8.07
CA MET A 382 7.62 5.24 8.57
C MET A 382 7.69 5.34 10.09
N THR A 383 7.48 4.22 10.80
CA THR A 383 7.46 4.25 12.28
C THR A 383 8.85 4.37 12.88
N ASP A 384 9.87 3.90 12.17
CA ASP A 384 11.27 4.02 12.60
C ASP A 384 11.87 5.41 12.23
N GLY A 385 11.07 6.27 11.59
CA GLY A 385 11.40 7.68 11.40
C GLY A 385 12.42 7.96 10.29
N TRP A 386 12.64 7.03 9.35
CA TRP A 386 13.61 7.22 8.25
C TRP A 386 13.20 8.36 7.32
N TYR A 387 11.91 8.70 7.24
CA TYR A 387 11.43 9.88 6.51
C TYR A 387 11.62 11.21 7.25
N LEU A 388 11.95 11.18 8.54
CA LEU A 388 12.05 12.35 9.41
C LEU A 388 13.49 12.71 9.77
N ARG A 389 14.31 11.69 10.05
CA ARG A 389 15.64 11.86 10.62
C ARG A 389 16.63 10.93 9.96
N ASP A 390 17.84 11.45 9.78
CA ASP A 390 19.01 10.67 9.44
C ASP A 390 19.47 9.85 10.66
N ALA A 391 20.41 8.94 10.45
CA ALA A 391 20.91 8.04 11.50
C ALA A 391 21.60 8.77 12.66
N ASP A 392 22.09 9.99 12.43
CA ASP A 392 22.66 10.87 13.47
C ASP A 392 21.58 11.69 14.23
N GLY A 393 20.30 11.51 13.90
CA GLY A 393 19.17 12.20 14.51
C GLY A 393 18.83 13.56 13.90
N SER A 394 19.64 14.05 12.95
CA SER A 394 19.39 15.32 12.26
C SER A 394 18.26 15.18 11.23
N ALA A 395 17.49 16.25 11.03
CA ALA A 395 16.41 16.28 10.05
C ALA A 395 16.91 16.90 8.73
N ARG A 396 17.55 16.11 7.87
CA ARG A 396 18.00 16.54 6.54
C ARG A 396 17.04 16.01 5.46
N SER A 397 16.78 16.83 4.46
CA SER A 397 15.99 16.51 3.27
C SER A 397 14.70 15.77 3.64
N GLY A 398 13.92 16.40 4.53
CA GLY A 398 12.73 15.81 5.10
C GLY A 398 11.82 15.24 4.02
N GLN A 399 11.17 14.11 4.34
CA GLN A 399 10.22 13.41 3.48
C GLN A 399 10.80 12.59 2.30
N ILE A 400 12.09 12.71 1.95
CA ILE A 400 12.71 11.94 0.85
C ILE A 400 13.16 10.54 1.32
N GLY A 401 13.30 10.32 2.64
CA GLY A 401 13.75 9.06 3.22
C GLY A 401 15.28 9.01 3.28
N ALA A 402 15.81 8.96 4.50
CA ALA A 402 17.23 8.94 4.80
C ALA A 402 17.91 7.65 4.30
N PRO A 403 19.24 7.68 4.06
CA PRO A 403 19.97 6.47 3.68
C PRO A 403 19.92 5.43 4.82
N GLY A 404 19.82 4.16 4.46
CA GLY A 404 19.67 3.12 5.47
C GLY A 404 19.87 1.71 4.93
N CYS A 405 20.10 0.79 5.85
CA CYS A 405 20.40 -0.60 5.57
C CYS A 405 19.56 -1.56 6.43
N ILE A 406 19.15 -2.67 5.82
CA ILE A 406 18.56 -3.82 6.51
C ILE A 406 19.60 -4.93 6.63
N GLN A 407 19.89 -5.34 7.87
CA GLN A 407 20.88 -6.36 8.21
C GLN A 407 20.25 -7.75 8.26
N PHE A 408 21.01 -8.73 7.79
CA PHE A 408 20.63 -10.14 7.84
C PHE A 408 21.86 -11.05 7.98
N ALA A 409 21.63 -12.28 8.43
CA ALA A 409 22.65 -13.33 8.46
C ALA A 409 22.65 -14.09 7.13
N PRO A 410 23.77 -14.18 6.39
CA PRO A 410 23.79 -14.86 5.10
C PRO A 410 23.56 -16.38 5.25
N ARG A 411 22.87 -16.98 4.28
CA ARG A 411 22.69 -18.44 4.17
C ARG A 411 23.67 -19.03 3.18
N LEU A 412 24.19 -20.22 3.49
CA LEU A 412 25.12 -20.92 2.61
C LEU A 412 24.42 -21.28 1.30
N GLN A 413 24.99 -20.81 0.18
CA GLN A 413 24.55 -21.11 -1.18
C GLN A 413 23.12 -20.66 -1.55
N VAL A 414 22.52 -19.75 -0.77
CA VAL A 414 21.22 -19.16 -1.09
C VAL A 414 21.37 -17.65 -1.22
N ASP A 415 21.02 -17.13 -2.40
CA ASP A 415 21.09 -15.71 -2.68
C ASP A 415 19.95 -14.98 -1.93
N PRO A 416 20.26 -13.93 -1.15
CA PRO A 416 19.25 -13.09 -0.53
C PRO A 416 18.61 -12.15 -1.54
N TRP A 417 17.43 -11.65 -1.21
CA TRP A 417 16.72 -10.62 -1.94
C TRP A 417 16.19 -9.53 -1.01
N ILE A 418 16.03 -8.32 -1.55
CA ILE A 418 15.32 -7.22 -0.89
C ILE A 418 14.09 -6.81 -1.70
N LYS A 419 13.02 -6.42 -1.01
CA LYS A 419 11.81 -5.81 -1.56
C LYS A 419 11.43 -4.56 -0.76
N ALA A 420 10.91 -3.55 -1.45
CA ALA A 420 10.15 -2.49 -0.82
C ALA A 420 8.67 -2.88 -0.75
N VAL A 421 7.98 -2.52 0.32
CA VAL A 421 6.55 -2.81 0.53
C VAL A 421 5.82 -1.51 0.86
N GLY A 422 4.79 -1.19 0.09
CA GLY A 422 3.96 0.00 0.26
C GLY A 422 2.88 -0.19 1.32
N ILE A 423 2.15 0.89 1.64
CA ILE A 423 1.08 0.86 2.66
C ILE A 423 -0.11 -0.04 2.27
N SER A 424 -0.33 -0.26 0.98
CA SER A 424 -1.36 -1.15 0.42
C SER A 424 -0.96 -2.63 0.47
N GLY A 425 0.26 -2.95 0.90
CA GLY A 425 0.81 -4.30 0.88
C GLY A 425 1.44 -4.71 -0.46
N ARG A 426 1.37 -3.85 -1.50
CA ARG A 426 2.10 -4.09 -2.75
C ARG A 426 3.61 -4.04 -2.54
N THR A 427 4.35 -4.77 -3.37
CA THR A 427 5.81 -4.81 -3.30
C THR A 427 6.45 -4.32 -4.58
N SER A 428 7.68 -3.81 -4.49
CA SER A 428 8.56 -3.68 -5.65
C SER A 428 8.91 -5.05 -6.22
N ASP A 429 9.52 -5.07 -7.41
CA ASP A 429 10.31 -6.22 -7.85
C ASP A 429 11.40 -6.54 -6.82
N ALA A 430 11.75 -7.82 -6.70
CA ALA A 430 12.82 -8.24 -5.81
C ALA A 430 14.17 -7.96 -6.46
N VAL A 431 15.10 -7.39 -5.69
CA VAL A 431 16.51 -7.30 -6.11
C VAL A 431 17.32 -8.34 -5.37
N GLY A 432 17.89 -9.28 -6.10
CA GLY A 432 18.79 -10.31 -5.59
C GLY A 432 20.25 -9.88 -5.61
N ALA A 433 21.07 -10.50 -4.77
CA ALA A 433 22.51 -10.31 -4.78
C ALA A 433 23.24 -11.64 -4.57
N ALA A 434 24.32 -11.86 -5.31
CA ALA A 434 25.13 -13.07 -5.16
C ALA A 434 26.02 -12.96 -3.92
N THR A 435 25.86 -13.86 -2.94
CA THR A 435 26.64 -13.86 -1.68
C THR A 435 27.79 -14.86 -1.67
N ARG A 436 27.96 -15.62 -2.76
CA ARG A 436 29.03 -16.61 -2.89
C ARG A 436 30.39 -15.92 -2.95
N LEU A 437 31.40 -16.47 -2.27
CA LEU A 437 32.74 -15.88 -2.21
C LEU A 437 33.38 -15.65 -3.57
N LYS A 438 33.10 -16.51 -4.56
CA LYS A 438 33.59 -16.35 -5.93
C LYS A 438 33.00 -15.13 -6.66
N ASP A 439 31.83 -14.67 -6.25
CA ASP A 439 31.13 -13.57 -6.91
C ASP A 439 31.43 -12.22 -6.21
N ARG A 440 32.21 -12.22 -5.12
CA ARG A 440 32.42 -11.06 -4.26
C ARG A 440 33.76 -10.37 -4.52
N ILE A 441 33.73 -9.04 -4.57
CA ILE A 441 34.92 -8.18 -4.54
C ILE A 441 34.97 -7.45 -3.21
N SER A 442 35.89 -7.83 -2.32
CA SER A 442 35.92 -7.30 -0.96
C SER A 442 37.33 -7.08 -0.46
N MET A 443 37.59 -5.93 0.17
CA MET A 443 38.88 -5.66 0.79
C MET A 443 38.99 -6.37 2.15
N THR A 444 40.14 -6.96 2.45
CA THR A 444 40.38 -7.66 3.73
C THR A 444 40.59 -6.71 4.91
N GLY A 445 40.76 -5.42 4.64
CA GLY A 445 40.97 -4.34 5.59
C GLY A 445 41.15 -3.01 4.86
N SER A 446 41.17 -1.90 5.60
CA SER A 446 41.23 -0.56 5.01
C SER A 446 42.60 -0.22 4.41
N VAL A 447 42.60 0.59 3.35
CA VAL A 447 43.78 1.29 2.87
C VAL A 447 43.90 2.59 3.66
N ALA A 448 44.93 2.68 4.50
CA ALA A 448 45.27 3.90 5.22
C ALA A 448 46.36 4.68 4.49
N VAL A 449 46.14 5.98 4.28
CA VAL A 449 47.09 6.90 3.66
C VAL A 449 47.34 8.06 4.62
N GLN A 450 48.61 8.31 4.91
CA GLN A 450 49.05 9.42 5.74
C GLN A 450 49.53 10.54 4.82
N GLY A 451 48.97 11.74 4.99
CA GLY A 451 49.26 12.89 4.13
C GLY A 451 48.56 12.82 2.77
N ILE A 452 48.55 13.96 2.10
CA ILE A 452 47.87 14.18 0.81
C ILE A 452 48.90 14.38 -0.31
N SER A 453 48.66 13.77 -1.47
CA SER A 453 49.55 13.90 -2.63
C SER A 453 49.28 15.19 -3.39
N GLU A 454 48.00 15.51 -3.60
CA GLU A 454 47.53 16.75 -4.21
C GLU A 454 46.26 17.18 -3.50
N VAL A 455 46.13 18.46 -3.17
CA VAL A 455 44.95 19.06 -2.53
C VAL A 455 44.57 20.34 -3.24
N SER A 456 43.27 20.54 -3.43
CA SER A 456 42.72 21.79 -3.97
C SER A 456 41.32 22.05 -3.41
N GLY A 457 40.85 23.28 -3.53
CA GLY A 457 39.57 23.71 -2.97
C GLY A 457 39.72 24.34 -1.59
N ASP A 458 38.64 24.31 -0.82
CA ASP A 458 38.53 24.83 0.53
C ASP A 458 39.17 23.91 1.57
N ASP A 459 39.43 24.46 2.75
CA ASP A 459 40.03 23.73 3.86
C ASP A 459 39.05 22.71 4.46
N SER A 460 39.45 21.44 4.48
CA SER A 460 38.65 20.32 4.98
C SER A 460 38.18 20.48 6.43
N THR A 461 38.89 21.28 7.23
CA THR A 461 38.52 21.61 8.62
C THR A 461 37.39 22.62 8.73
N LEU A 462 37.16 23.44 7.70
CA LEU A 462 36.17 24.54 7.70
C LEU A 462 34.94 24.23 6.84
N LEU A 463 34.95 23.12 6.10
CA LEU A 463 33.86 22.74 5.20
C LEU A 463 32.50 22.59 5.91
N ASP A 464 32.43 22.26 7.20
CA ASP A 464 31.13 22.18 7.90
C ASP A 464 30.63 23.53 8.45
N GLU A 465 31.37 24.60 8.19
CA GLU A 465 31.07 26.00 8.56
C GLU A 465 30.68 26.87 7.35
N THR A 466 31.06 26.48 6.13
CA THR A 466 30.76 27.23 4.90
C THR A 466 30.45 26.30 3.74
N GLU A 467 29.67 26.78 2.77
CA GLU A 467 29.48 26.06 1.50
C GLU A 467 30.81 26.08 0.77
N GLY A 468 31.25 24.92 0.30
CA GLY A 468 32.60 24.76 -0.22
C GLY A 468 32.87 23.38 -0.76
N GLU A 469 34.01 23.26 -1.42
CA GLU A 469 34.43 22.06 -2.13
C GLU A 469 35.87 21.72 -1.75
N TYR A 470 36.12 20.45 -1.45
CA TYR A 470 37.47 19.93 -1.19
C TYR A 470 37.78 18.79 -2.14
N VAL A 471 38.97 18.82 -2.72
CA VAL A 471 39.50 17.74 -3.55
C VAL A 471 40.84 17.27 -3.00
N GLY A 472 40.95 15.97 -2.73
CA GLY A 472 42.17 15.35 -2.23
C GLY A 472 42.54 14.08 -2.98
N VAL A 473 43.83 13.96 -3.31
CA VAL A 473 44.43 12.78 -3.96
C VAL A 473 45.31 12.04 -2.97
N PHE A 474 45.00 10.77 -2.74
CA PHE A 474 45.66 9.91 -1.77
C PHE A 474 46.28 8.70 -2.45
N LEU A 475 47.60 8.53 -2.31
CA LEU A 475 48.36 7.45 -2.92
C LEU A 475 49.05 6.58 -1.86
N SER A 476 48.86 5.27 -1.94
CA SER A 476 49.53 4.28 -1.08
C SER A 476 50.37 3.33 -1.94
N THR A 477 51.65 3.17 -1.61
CA THR A 477 52.59 2.38 -2.42
C THR A 477 52.85 0.96 -1.91
N ARG A 478 52.32 0.57 -0.74
CA ARG A 478 52.29 -0.81 -0.19
C ARG A 478 51.25 -0.97 0.93
N PRO A 479 49.94 -0.82 0.63
CA PRO A 479 48.93 -1.00 1.66
C PRO A 479 49.01 -2.44 2.20
N GLN A 480 49.12 -2.59 3.53
CA GLN A 480 49.22 -3.90 4.21
C GLN A 480 47.84 -4.59 4.26
N THR A 481 47.13 -4.62 3.13
CA THR A 481 45.78 -5.16 2.97
C THR A 481 45.64 -5.82 1.60
N GLY A 482 44.68 -6.72 1.46
CA GLY A 482 44.37 -7.42 0.23
C GLY A 482 42.96 -7.15 -0.25
N VAL A 483 42.68 -7.64 -1.44
CA VAL A 483 41.35 -7.67 -2.06
C VAL A 483 41.02 -9.11 -2.46
N ILE A 484 39.81 -9.53 -2.15
CA ILE A 484 39.22 -10.79 -2.59
C ILE A 484 38.62 -10.54 -3.96
N VAL A 485 39.01 -11.33 -4.96
CA VAL A 485 38.43 -11.34 -6.31
C VAL A 485 38.35 -12.78 -6.77
N ASP A 486 37.19 -13.20 -7.28
CA ASP A 486 36.95 -14.60 -7.70
C ASP A 486 37.26 -15.63 -6.61
N GLY A 487 36.98 -15.27 -5.34
CA GLY A 487 37.24 -16.14 -4.18
C GLY A 487 38.71 -16.23 -3.75
N PHE A 488 39.62 -15.50 -4.39
CA PHE A 488 41.04 -15.49 -4.05
C PHE A 488 41.46 -14.14 -3.45
N VAL A 489 42.27 -14.20 -2.39
CA VAL A 489 42.91 -13.01 -1.82
C VAL A 489 44.14 -12.63 -2.64
N SER A 490 44.24 -11.38 -3.05
CA SER A 490 45.44 -10.77 -3.66
C SER A 490 45.88 -9.58 -2.83
N LEU A 491 47.18 -9.49 -2.51
CA LEU A 491 47.74 -8.29 -1.88
C LEU A 491 47.63 -7.11 -2.84
N ILE A 492 47.40 -5.92 -2.29
CA ILE A 492 47.34 -4.68 -3.06
C ILE A 492 48.76 -4.10 -3.11
N ASP A 493 49.31 -3.99 -4.32
CA ASP A 493 50.65 -3.45 -4.56
C ASP A 493 50.65 -1.93 -4.38
N SER A 494 49.64 -1.25 -4.92
CA SER A 494 49.44 0.19 -4.72
C SER A 494 47.96 0.54 -4.83
N ALA A 495 47.54 1.59 -4.13
CA ALA A 495 46.17 2.08 -4.15
C ALA A 495 46.15 3.60 -4.38
N GLY A 496 45.21 4.07 -5.19
CA GLY A 496 44.94 5.49 -5.41
C GLY A 496 43.48 5.79 -5.11
N LEU A 497 43.23 6.94 -4.50
CA LEU A 497 41.90 7.49 -4.24
C LEU A 497 41.92 8.99 -4.53
N THR A 498 41.05 9.44 -5.43
CA THR A 498 40.72 10.86 -5.59
C THR A 498 39.35 11.08 -4.99
N LEU A 499 39.26 11.96 -3.99
CA LEU A 499 38.04 12.29 -3.27
C LEU A 499 37.66 13.75 -3.56
N GLN A 500 36.41 13.98 -3.92
CA GLN A 500 35.75 15.27 -3.99
C GLN A 500 34.65 15.30 -2.94
N LEU A 501 34.72 16.26 -2.02
CA LEU A 501 33.77 16.46 -0.92
C LEU A 501 33.11 17.82 -1.09
N GLU A 502 31.79 17.83 -1.21
CA GLU A 502 30.98 19.04 -1.34
C GLU A 502 30.15 19.22 -0.07
N SER A 503 30.30 20.39 0.58
CA SER A 503 29.56 20.70 1.79
C SER A 503 28.38 21.62 1.52
N ASN A 504 27.20 21.20 1.99
CA ASN A 504 25.97 21.97 1.88
C ASN A 504 25.69 22.76 3.17
N PHE A 505 26.53 23.76 3.46
CA PHE A 505 26.27 24.68 4.57
C PHE A 505 25.25 25.75 4.16
N GLN A 506 23.96 25.44 4.32
CA GLN A 506 22.96 26.49 4.54
C GLN A 506 22.70 26.59 6.05
N SER A 507 22.41 27.79 6.56
CA SER A 507 22.25 28.11 7.98
C SER A 507 21.29 27.21 8.78
N ASN A 508 20.48 26.39 8.10
CA ASN A 508 19.55 25.42 8.69
C ASN A 508 19.89 23.92 8.41
N ARG A 509 21.06 23.57 7.82
CA ARG A 509 21.51 22.19 7.50
C ARG A 509 20.43 21.29 6.88
N ILE A 510 19.72 21.82 5.86
CA ILE A 510 18.57 21.15 5.25
C ILE A 510 19.00 20.00 4.29
N TYR A 511 20.25 19.99 3.81
CA TYR A 511 20.75 18.96 2.89
C TYR A 511 22.03 18.31 3.44
N PRO A 512 22.27 17.01 3.19
CA PRO A 512 23.52 16.37 3.56
C PRO A 512 24.68 16.90 2.71
N SER A 513 25.89 16.90 3.28
CA SER A 513 27.11 17.01 2.48
C SER A 513 27.30 15.71 1.69
N VAL A 514 27.89 15.80 0.50
CA VAL A 514 28.01 14.67 -0.43
C VAL A 514 29.45 14.50 -0.88
N PHE A 515 29.78 13.31 -1.37
CA PHE A 515 31.08 13.07 -1.96
C PHE A 515 30.99 12.27 -3.24
N ASN A 516 31.97 12.49 -4.10
CA ASN A 516 32.30 11.64 -5.24
C ASN A 516 33.75 11.19 -5.09
N ALA A 517 34.05 9.97 -5.47
CA ALA A 517 35.39 9.43 -5.42
C ALA A 517 35.67 8.52 -6.60
N THR A 518 36.91 8.56 -7.08
CA THR A 518 37.44 7.57 -8.01
C THR A 518 38.62 6.87 -7.36
N TRP A 519 38.74 5.57 -7.58
CA TRP A 519 39.79 4.79 -6.93
C TRP A 519 40.37 3.73 -7.87
N THR A 520 41.60 3.32 -7.58
CA THR A 520 42.31 2.27 -8.31
C THR A 520 43.10 1.41 -7.35
N LEU A 521 43.05 0.09 -7.54
CA LEU A 521 43.83 -0.91 -6.81
C LEU A 521 44.67 -1.70 -7.82
N ASN A 522 45.98 -1.58 -7.71
CA ASN A 522 46.91 -2.42 -8.46
C ASN A 522 47.21 -3.68 -7.66
N THR A 523 47.06 -4.83 -8.28
CA THR A 523 47.38 -6.13 -7.69
C THR A 523 48.25 -6.94 -8.66
N PRO A 524 48.92 -8.00 -8.19
CA PRO A 524 49.66 -8.90 -9.07
C PRO A 524 48.79 -9.61 -10.12
N ARG A 525 47.46 -9.60 -9.93
CA ARG A 525 46.49 -10.26 -10.81
C ARG A 525 45.79 -9.31 -11.78
N GLY A 526 46.02 -8.01 -11.67
CA GLY A 526 45.39 -7.00 -12.50
C GLY A 526 44.98 -5.75 -11.72
N ILE A 527 44.38 -4.82 -12.46
CA ILE A 527 43.96 -3.52 -11.94
C ILE A 527 42.45 -3.55 -11.72
N LEU A 528 42.03 -3.21 -10.51
CA LEU A 528 40.65 -2.86 -10.21
C LEU A 528 40.52 -1.36 -10.16
N TYR A 529 39.41 -0.84 -10.65
CA TYR A 529 39.10 0.58 -10.57
C TYR A 529 37.60 0.76 -10.40
N GLY A 530 37.22 1.94 -9.96
CA GLY A 530 35.82 2.23 -9.78
C GLY A 530 35.56 3.65 -9.34
N GLU A 531 34.28 3.89 -9.15
CA GLU A 531 33.72 5.16 -8.70
C GLU A 531 32.85 4.89 -7.47
N ALA A 532 32.82 5.84 -6.55
CA ALA A 532 31.98 5.82 -5.38
C ALA A 532 31.33 7.18 -5.18
N ALA A 533 30.08 7.18 -4.73
CA ALA A 533 29.37 8.40 -4.37
C ALA A 533 28.51 8.13 -3.14
N GLY A 534 28.17 9.17 -2.40
CA GLY A 534 27.29 9.05 -1.24
C GLY A 534 27.27 10.30 -0.38
N GLU A 535 26.97 10.09 0.90
CA GLU A 535 26.84 11.15 1.88
C GLU A 535 28.04 11.21 2.83
N ALA A 536 28.33 12.42 3.30
CA ALA A 536 29.42 12.72 4.22
C ALA A 536 28.89 13.40 5.49
N LEU A 537 29.36 12.93 6.65
CA LEU A 537 29.00 13.48 7.95
C LEU A 537 30.24 13.86 8.75
N LYS A 538 30.30 15.11 9.18
CA LYS A 538 31.35 15.60 10.09
C LYS A 538 31.06 15.16 11.53
N GLN A 539 32.03 14.48 12.16
CA GLN A 539 32.00 14.07 13.57
C GLN A 539 33.37 14.31 14.22
N GLY A 540 33.47 15.37 15.02
CA GLY A 540 34.76 15.83 15.54
C GLY A 540 35.73 16.07 14.38
N ASP A 541 36.93 15.52 14.48
CA ASP A 541 37.98 15.69 13.47
C ASP A 541 37.84 14.77 12.25
N TYR A 542 36.72 14.04 12.12
CA TYR A 542 36.51 13.09 11.02
C TYR A 542 35.34 13.47 10.13
N TRP A 543 35.57 13.43 8.82
CA TRP A 543 34.50 13.26 7.84
C TRP A 543 34.26 11.75 7.64
N ARG A 544 33.05 11.30 7.97
CA ARG A 544 32.56 9.94 7.75
C ARG A 544 31.85 9.89 6.41
N LEU A 545 32.48 9.30 5.41
CA LEU A 545 31.95 9.20 4.05
C LEU A 545 31.42 7.79 3.84
N ARG A 546 30.14 7.66 3.50
CA ARG A 546 29.47 6.36 3.31
C ARG A 546 28.61 6.42 2.06
N GLY A 547 28.74 5.42 1.21
CA GLY A 547 28.02 5.43 -0.05
C GLY A 547 28.12 4.12 -0.80
N ARG A 548 27.75 4.20 -2.06
CA ARG A 548 27.78 3.08 -2.99
C ARG A 548 28.99 3.21 -3.92
N SER A 549 29.61 2.10 -4.26
CA SER A 549 30.66 2.03 -5.28
C SER A 549 30.35 1.01 -6.36
N ARG A 550 30.67 1.39 -7.59
CA ARG A 550 30.74 0.50 -8.75
C ARG A 550 32.18 0.07 -8.95
N VAL A 551 32.38 -1.23 -9.12
CA VAL A 551 33.68 -1.85 -9.29
C VAL A 551 33.77 -2.46 -10.68
N ALA A 552 34.85 -2.14 -11.39
CA ALA A 552 35.24 -2.79 -12.64
C ALA A 552 36.64 -3.42 -12.51
N VAL A 553 36.85 -4.52 -13.24
CA VAL A 553 38.13 -5.24 -13.31
C VAL A 553 38.65 -5.20 -14.75
N GLY A 554 39.83 -4.64 -14.99
CA GLY A 554 40.42 -4.59 -16.35
C GLY A 554 40.98 -5.95 -16.81
N PRO A 555 41.27 -6.20 -18.11
CA PRO A 555 40.93 -5.48 -19.34
C PRO A 555 39.77 -6.16 -20.14
N LEU A 556 38.92 -6.96 -19.49
CA LEU A 556 37.85 -7.74 -20.16
C LEU A 556 36.42 -7.44 -19.66
N ASN A 557 36.17 -6.33 -18.95
CA ASN A 557 34.82 -5.82 -18.58
C ASN A 557 33.76 -6.90 -18.24
N SER A 558 34.15 -8.00 -17.59
CA SER A 558 33.26 -9.17 -17.48
C SER A 558 32.53 -9.23 -16.15
N LEU A 559 33.03 -8.50 -15.13
CA LEU A 559 32.41 -8.42 -13.82
C LEU A 559 32.27 -6.95 -13.40
N GLU A 560 31.06 -6.42 -13.57
CA GLU A 560 30.63 -5.19 -12.90
C GLU A 560 29.95 -5.59 -11.59
N ALA A 561 30.49 -5.14 -10.47
CA ALA A 561 29.91 -5.36 -9.14
C ALA A 561 29.55 -4.02 -8.51
N THR A 562 28.52 -4.01 -7.67
CA THR A 562 28.11 -2.82 -6.92
C THR A 562 28.04 -3.14 -5.44
N GLY A 563 28.43 -2.20 -4.59
CA GLY A 563 28.52 -2.44 -3.17
C GLY A 563 28.73 -1.21 -2.33
N GLY A 564 29.07 -1.42 -1.07
CA GLY A 564 29.34 -0.35 -0.12
C GLY A 564 30.76 0.19 -0.28
N PHE A 565 30.89 1.49 -0.04
CA PHE A 565 32.14 2.20 0.10
C PHE A 565 32.12 3.01 1.39
N ILE A 566 33.22 2.92 2.14
CA ILE A 566 33.44 3.73 3.33
C ILE A 566 34.79 4.43 3.21
N ALA A 567 34.83 5.69 3.61
CA ALA A 567 36.06 6.41 3.87
C ALA A 567 35.92 7.26 5.13
N ASP A 568 36.98 7.32 5.91
CA ASP A 568 37.11 8.19 7.07
C ASP A 568 38.29 9.12 6.83
N LEU A 569 37.98 10.38 6.53
CA LEU A 569 38.96 11.45 6.34
C LEU A 569 39.16 12.14 7.69
N TYR A 570 40.33 11.92 8.29
CA TYR A 570 40.80 12.71 9.42
C TYR A 570 41.33 14.04 8.91
N VAL A 571 40.76 15.13 9.41
CA VAL A 571 41.26 16.47 9.13
C VAL A 571 42.20 16.88 10.25
N GLY A 572 43.38 17.36 9.88
CA GLY A 572 44.38 17.76 10.84
C GLY A 572 44.20 19.21 11.29
N SER A 573 45.28 19.96 11.23
CA SER A 573 45.29 21.40 11.46
C SER A 573 44.86 22.18 10.21
N LEU A 574 44.61 23.48 10.38
CA LEU A 574 44.30 24.35 9.25
C LEU A 574 45.35 24.20 8.13
N GLY A 575 44.87 23.99 6.90
CA GLY A 575 45.69 23.89 5.70
C GLY A 575 45.65 22.55 4.98
N SER A 576 44.81 21.58 5.39
CA SER A 576 44.50 20.29 4.73
C SER A 576 45.70 19.37 4.34
N GLY A 577 46.95 19.81 4.51
CA GLY A 577 48.15 19.10 4.08
C GLY A 577 48.55 17.96 4.99
N ASP A 578 48.04 17.95 6.22
CA ASP A 578 48.21 16.90 7.23
C ASP A 578 47.01 15.94 7.32
N ASP A 579 46.03 16.09 6.41
CA ASP A 579 44.89 15.19 6.30
C ASP A 579 45.35 13.75 6.05
N SER A 580 44.59 12.80 6.59
CA SER A 580 44.81 11.38 6.35
C SER A 580 43.49 10.67 6.15
N ILE A 581 43.51 9.58 5.38
CA ILE A 581 42.30 8.86 5.01
C ILE A 581 42.45 7.37 5.22
N SER A 582 41.38 6.74 5.69
CA SER A 582 41.23 5.28 5.74
C SER A 582 39.99 4.89 4.97
N TRP A 583 40.10 4.04 3.95
CA TRP A 583 38.97 3.67 3.11
C TRP A 583 38.92 2.19 2.76
N GLN A 584 37.72 1.70 2.47
CA GLN A 584 37.43 0.31 2.17
C GLN A 584 36.21 0.18 1.26
N LEU A 585 36.16 -0.89 0.47
CA LEU A 585 34.99 -1.26 -0.34
C LEU A 585 34.63 -2.74 -0.19
N ASP A 586 33.37 -3.03 -0.50
CA ASP A 586 32.81 -4.38 -0.52
C ASP A 586 31.63 -4.45 -1.48
N ALA A 587 31.76 -5.24 -2.56
CA ALA A 587 30.83 -5.28 -3.68
C ALA A 587 30.52 -6.69 -4.18
N VAL A 588 29.32 -6.85 -4.73
CA VAL A 588 28.82 -8.07 -5.35
C VAL A 588 27.96 -7.74 -6.58
N PRO A 589 27.76 -8.68 -7.51
CA PRO A 589 26.76 -8.54 -8.56
C PRO A 589 25.34 -8.51 -7.97
N THR A 590 24.56 -7.50 -8.38
CA THR A 590 23.12 -7.36 -8.08
C THR A 590 22.29 -7.56 -9.34
N TYR A 591 21.12 -8.19 -9.22
CA TYR A 591 20.23 -8.45 -10.36
C TYR A 591 18.75 -8.33 -9.97
N SER A 592 17.92 -7.86 -10.92
CA SER A 592 16.47 -7.88 -10.75
C SER A 592 15.95 -9.31 -10.94
N GLN A 593 15.11 -9.76 -10.02
CA GLN A 593 14.37 -11.02 -10.16
C GLN A 593 13.03 -10.71 -10.82
N LYS A 594 12.76 -11.36 -11.95
CA LYS A 594 11.45 -11.31 -12.61
C LYS A 594 10.49 -12.32 -12.01
#